data_AF-A0A959FU55-F1
#
_entry.id   AF-A0A959FU55-F1
#
_cell.length_a   1.000
_cell.length_b   1.000
_cell.length_c   1.000
_cell.angle_alpha   90.00
_cell.angle_beta   90.00
_cell.angle_gamma   90.00
#
_symmetry.space_group_name_H-M   'P 1'
#
loop_
_entity.id
_entity.type
_entity.pdbx_description
1 polymer ?
#
loop_
_entity_poly.entity_id
_entity_poly.type
_entity_poly.pdbx_seq_one_letter_code
_entity_poly.pdbx_strand_id
1 'polypeptide(L)'
;MMPHKNTEAYQAFLDSMNIGFDQWHDGTGYDLDALAQLAGPEQASIEQLLIGKLANNGDWRDLEALASLGTPSAQQAIQEARRHQQPGLRNYALQVSLENLDPATLAEADRLALEQEVIQALKAGNYELAEYLPSKPVKKALLDALPGLDPVTRVNAAAFLMYLCGLTTEPFDWSLRPFFLRFGEEEPAEVQQAWEELRVRTGF
;
A
#
# COMPACT_ATOMS: atom_id res chain seq x y z
N MET A 1 -19.17 -40.47 7.66
CA MET A 1 -19.01 -39.05 7.30
C MET A 1 -18.76 -39.04 5.80
N MET A 2 -19.74 -38.62 5.00
CA MET A 2 -19.57 -38.57 3.53
C MET A 2 -18.58 -37.45 3.20
N PRO A 3 -17.63 -37.64 2.27
CA PRO A 3 -16.80 -36.54 1.81
C PRO A 3 -17.71 -35.52 1.12
N HIS A 4 -17.76 -34.29 1.63
CA HIS A 4 -18.37 -33.20 0.88
C HIS A 4 -17.59 -33.06 -0.43
N LYS A 5 -18.28 -33.20 -1.56
CA LYS A 5 -17.70 -32.90 -2.87
C LYS A 5 -17.54 -31.37 -2.93
N ASN A 6 -16.31 -30.90 -3.06
CA ASN A 6 -16.03 -29.47 -3.18
C ASN A 6 -16.78 -28.87 -4.37
N THR A 7 -17.20 -27.63 -4.24
CA THR A 7 -17.82 -26.86 -5.33
C THR A 7 -16.82 -26.56 -6.44
N GLU A 8 -17.34 -26.24 -7.64
CA GLU A 8 -16.50 -25.81 -8.76
C GLU A 8 -15.76 -24.51 -8.43
N ALA A 9 -16.39 -23.59 -7.70
CA ALA A 9 -15.78 -22.35 -7.22
C ALA A 9 -14.58 -22.64 -6.29
N TYR A 10 -14.70 -23.62 -5.39
CA TYR A 10 -13.60 -24.00 -4.50
C TYR A 10 -12.39 -24.52 -5.29
N GLN A 11 -12.65 -25.36 -6.30
CA GLN A 11 -11.58 -25.87 -7.15
C GLN A 11 -10.96 -24.76 -8.01
N ALA A 12 -11.78 -23.89 -8.61
CA ALA A 12 -11.31 -22.76 -9.41
C ALA A 12 -10.40 -21.83 -8.61
N PHE A 13 -10.77 -21.52 -7.35
CA PHE A 13 -9.93 -20.72 -6.48
C PHE A 13 -8.58 -21.42 -6.20
N LEU A 14 -8.59 -22.70 -5.84
CA LEU A 14 -7.35 -23.45 -5.61
C LEU A 14 -6.45 -23.53 -6.84
N ASP A 15 -7.03 -23.69 -8.03
CA ASP A 15 -6.30 -23.70 -9.29
C ASP A 15 -5.66 -22.33 -9.55
N SER A 16 -6.35 -21.23 -9.21
CA SER A 16 -5.80 -19.87 -9.31
C SER A 16 -4.61 -19.61 -8.37
N MET A 17 -4.47 -20.39 -7.30
CA MET A 17 -3.30 -20.30 -6.41
C MET A 17 -2.04 -20.89 -7.04
N ASN A 18 -2.18 -21.67 -8.11
CA ASN A 18 -1.09 -22.39 -8.78
C ASN A 18 -0.78 -21.78 -10.17
N ILE A 19 -0.41 -20.49 -10.18
CA ILE A 19 0.07 -19.79 -11.38
C ILE A 19 1.60 -19.80 -11.48
N GLY A 20 2.12 -19.61 -12.70
CA GLY A 20 3.55 -19.53 -12.98
C GLY A 20 4.19 -18.21 -12.54
N PHE A 21 5.52 -18.17 -12.55
CA PHE A 21 6.31 -16.97 -12.21
C PHE A 21 5.94 -15.76 -13.07
N ASP A 22 5.80 -15.94 -14.39
CA ASP A 22 5.50 -14.84 -15.31
C ASP A 22 4.14 -14.19 -14.99
N GLN A 23 3.12 -15.02 -14.75
CA GLN A 23 1.79 -14.52 -14.39
C GLN A 23 1.81 -13.76 -13.06
N TRP A 24 2.52 -14.27 -12.06
CA TRP A 24 2.70 -13.60 -10.78
C TRP A 24 3.47 -12.28 -10.93
N HIS A 25 4.54 -12.27 -11.71
CA HIS A 25 5.36 -11.10 -11.97
C HIS A 25 4.59 -10.00 -12.71
N ASP A 26 3.70 -10.38 -13.62
CA ASP A 26 2.84 -9.47 -14.39
C ASP A 26 1.61 -9.00 -13.58
N GLY A 27 1.52 -9.33 -12.29
CA GLY A 27 0.46 -8.86 -11.40
C GLY A 27 -0.84 -9.66 -11.49
N THR A 28 -0.80 -10.93 -11.89
CA THR A 28 -1.99 -11.79 -11.87
C THR A 28 -2.30 -12.22 -10.43
N GLY A 29 -3.45 -11.78 -9.91
CA GLY A 29 -3.99 -12.16 -8.61
C GLY A 29 -4.67 -13.52 -8.59
N TYR A 30 -5.27 -13.89 -7.45
CA TYR A 30 -6.16 -15.05 -7.35
C TYR A 30 -7.51 -14.79 -8.03
N ASP A 31 -8.26 -15.85 -8.29
CA ASP A 31 -9.63 -15.75 -8.82
C ASP A 31 -10.61 -15.29 -7.73
N LEU A 32 -10.74 -13.97 -7.57
CA LEU A 32 -11.61 -13.36 -6.56
C LEU A 32 -13.11 -13.58 -6.87
N ASP A 33 -13.47 -13.81 -8.13
CA ASP A 33 -14.85 -14.13 -8.51
C ASP A 33 -15.24 -15.54 -8.05
N ALA A 34 -14.31 -16.49 -8.12
CA ALA A 34 -14.47 -17.81 -7.52
C ALA A 34 -14.55 -17.73 -5.99
N LEU A 35 -13.68 -16.91 -5.38
CA LEU A 35 -13.68 -16.69 -3.92
C LEU A 35 -15.01 -16.12 -3.42
N ALA A 36 -15.59 -15.15 -4.13
CA ALA A 36 -16.87 -14.52 -3.79
C ALA A 36 -18.06 -15.47 -3.83
N GLN A 37 -17.95 -16.60 -4.55
CA GLN A 37 -19.00 -17.63 -4.62
C GLN A 37 -18.91 -18.65 -3.48
N LEU A 38 -17.82 -18.67 -2.71
CA LEU A 38 -17.67 -19.59 -1.59
C LEU A 38 -18.53 -19.17 -0.41
N ALA A 39 -19.05 -20.17 0.30
CA ALA A 39 -19.81 -19.95 1.53
C ALA A 39 -19.56 -21.06 2.54
N GLY A 40 -19.79 -20.75 3.82
CA GLY A 40 -19.78 -21.74 4.89
C GLY A 40 -18.42 -22.43 5.05
N PRO A 41 -18.36 -23.78 5.13
CA PRO A 41 -17.12 -24.50 5.40
C PRO A 41 -16.01 -24.29 4.36
N GLU A 42 -16.37 -24.11 3.09
CA GLU A 42 -15.40 -23.92 2.00
C GLU A 42 -14.69 -22.56 2.10
N GLN A 43 -15.48 -21.50 2.31
CA GLN A 43 -14.95 -20.15 2.55
C GLN A 43 -14.04 -20.12 3.78
N ALA A 44 -14.49 -20.72 4.89
CA ALA A 44 -13.70 -20.80 6.12
C ALA A 44 -12.39 -21.59 5.92
N SER A 45 -12.41 -22.65 5.11
CA SER A 45 -11.21 -23.43 4.78
C SER A 45 -10.20 -22.61 3.96
N ILE A 46 -10.66 -21.89 2.93
CA ILE A 46 -9.80 -21.01 2.13
C ILE A 46 -9.25 -19.86 2.98
N GLU A 47 -10.07 -19.24 3.81
CA GLU A 47 -9.64 -18.17 4.71
C GLU A 47 -8.51 -18.63 5.63
N GLN A 48 -8.67 -19.79 6.30
CA GLN A 48 -7.63 -20.33 7.17
C GLN A 48 -6.34 -20.68 6.40
N LEU A 49 -6.46 -21.17 5.17
CA LEU A 49 -5.32 -21.41 4.29
C LEU A 49 -4.57 -20.11 3.99
N LEU A 50 -5.28 -19.04 3.61
CA LEU A 50 -4.70 -17.74 3.29
C LEU A 50 -4.02 -17.09 4.51
N ILE A 51 -4.66 -17.13 5.68
CA ILE A 51 -4.08 -16.66 6.94
C ILE A 51 -2.79 -17.43 7.25
N GLY A 52 -2.83 -18.76 7.12
CA GLY A 52 -1.67 -19.62 7.35
C GLY A 52 -0.52 -19.34 6.38
N LYS A 53 -0.83 -19.07 5.10
CA LYS A 53 0.16 -18.66 4.10
C LYS A 53 0.78 -17.31 4.44
N LEU A 54 -0.06 -16.31 4.71
CA LEU A 54 0.38 -14.94 5.05
C LEU A 54 1.38 -14.93 6.20
N ALA A 55 1.16 -15.77 7.22
CA ALA A 55 2.07 -15.91 8.36
C ALA A 55 3.42 -16.61 8.03
N ASN A 56 3.49 -17.42 6.97
CA ASN A 56 4.60 -18.34 6.68
C ASN A 56 5.22 -18.16 5.28
N ASN A 57 5.30 -16.91 4.80
CA ASN A 57 5.75 -16.49 3.44
C ASN A 57 4.62 -16.28 2.42
N GLY A 58 3.55 -15.59 2.81
CA GLY A 58 2.56 -15.12 1.85
C GLY A 58 3.05 -13.94 1.03
N ASP A 59 2.25 -13.56 0.05
CA ASP A 59 2.49 -12.40 -0.81
C ASP A 59 1.26 -11.47 -0.89
N TRP A 60 1.32 -10.47 -1.76
CA TRP A 60 0.27 -9.47 -1.93
C TRP A 60 -1.08 -10.09 -2.35
N ARG A 61 -1.09 -11.24 -3.04
CA ARG A 61 -2.32 -11.92 -3.46
C ARG A 61 -3.09 -12.52 -2.29
N ASP A 62 -2.37 -12.99 -1.27
CA ASP A 62 -2.99 -13.46 -0.04
C ASP A 62 -3.70 -12.30 0.68
N LEU A 63 -3.12 -11.09 0.67
CA LEU A 63 -3.73 -9.89 1.22
C LEU A 63 -4.97 -9.45 0.44
N GLU A 64 -4.92 -9.44 -0.89
CA GLU A 64 -6.08 -9.12 -1.73
C GLU A 64 -7.25 -10.08 -1.50
N ALA A 65 -6.97 -11.39 -1.47
CA ALA A 65 -7.99 -12.39 -1.22
C ALA A 65 -8.60 -12.25 0.18
N LEU A 66 -7.78 -12.04 1.21
CA LEU A 66 -8.26 -11.76 2.57
C LEU A 66 -9.09 -10.47 2.63
N ALA A 67 -8.67 -9.42 1.92
CA ALA A 67 -9.42 -8.17 1.85
C ALA A 67 -10.80 -8.38 1.21
N SER A 68 -10.87 -9.16 0.13
CA SER A 68 -12.13 -9.50 -0.55
C SER A 68 -13.09 -10.32 0.32
N LEU A 69 -12.57 -11.15 1.23
CA LEU A 69 -13.39 -11.92 2.18
C LEU A 69 -14.05 -11.01 3.22
N GLY A 70 -13.36 -9.97 3.68
CA GLY A 70 -13.90 -8.97 4.62
C GLY A 70 -14.33 -9.52 5.99
N THR A 71 -14.00 -10.77 6.30
CA THR A 71 -14.33 -11.40 7.58
C THR A 71 -13.49 -10.80 8.72
N PRO A 72 -13.95 -10.87 9.98
CA PRO A 72 -13.17 -10.36 11.12
C PRO A 72 -11.77 -10.98 11.24
N SER A 73 -11.63 -12.28 10.96
CA SER A 73 -10.33 -12.97 10.99
C SER A 73 -9.42 -12.56 9.83
N ALA A 74 -9.96 -12.35 8.62
CA ALA A 74 -9.17 -11.82 7.51
C ALA A 74 -8.68 -10.39 7.77
N GLN A 75 -9.55 -9.53 8.31
CA GLN A 75 -9.20 -8.18 8.74
C GLN A 75 -8.09 -8.18 9.80
N GLN A 76 -8.19 -9.07 10.80
CA GLN A 76 -7.14 -9.23 11.80
C GLN A 76 -5.81 -9.67 11.17
N ALA A 77 -5.83 -10.63 10.24
CA ALA A 77 -4.62 -11.09 9.57
C ALA A 77 -3.93 -9.98 8.74
N ILE A 78 -4.70 -9.13 8.06
CA ILE A 78 -4.18 -7.94 7.36
C ILE A 78 -3.55 -6.95 8.34
N GLN A 79 -4.19 -6.71 9.49
CA GLN A 79 -3.64 -5.84 10.53
C GLN A 79 -2.32 -6.39 11.11
N GLU A 80 -2.20 -7.69 11.27
CA GLU A 80 -0.96 -8.33 11.71
C GLU A 80 0.14 -8.22 10.64
N ALA A 81 -0.21 -8.34 9.36
CA ALA A 81 0.72 -8.21 8.23
C ALA A 81 1.31 -6.80 8.08
N ARG A 82 0.67 -5.75 8.61
CA ARG A 82 1.27 -4.40 8.75
C ARG A 82 2.52 -4.34 9.65
N ARG A 83 2.84 -5.43 10.35
CA ARG A 83 4.08 -5.57 11.13
C ARG A 83 5.02 -6.63 10.54
N HIS A 84 4.75 -7.08 9.31
CA HIS A 84 5.54 -8.12 8.68
C HIS A 84 6.99 -7.68 8.43
N GLN A 85 7.93 -8.63 8.51
CA GLN A 85 9.35 -8.35 8.36
C GLN A 85 9.70 -7.94 6.92
N GLN A 86 9.04 -8.52 5.92
CA GLN A 86 9.21 -8.15 4.53
C GLN A 86 8.53 -6.80 4.23
N PRO A 87 9.28 -5.76 3.81
CA PRO A 87 8.74 -4.42 3.59
C PRO A 87 7.62 -4.36 2.56
N GLY A 88 7.75 -5.07 1.44
CA GLY A 88 6.72 -5.07 0.38
C GLY A 88 5.36 -5.52 0.90
N LEU A 89 5.32 -6.68 1.57
CA LEU A 89 4.08 -7.20 2.16
C LEU A 89 3.52 -6.27 3.24
N ARG A 90 4.40 -5.72 4.07
CA ARG A 90 4.02 -4.79 5.14
C ARG A 90 3.35 -3.52 4.58
N ASN A 91 3.96 -2.92 3.56
CA ASN A 91 3.48 -1.69 2.95
C ASN A 91 2.18 -1.94 2.17
N TYR A 92 2.09 -3.08 1.49
CA TYR A 92 0.87 -3.47 0.79
C TYR A 92 -0.28 -3.75 1.78
N ALA A 93 -0.03 -4.41 2.91
CA ALA A 93 -1.03 -4.59 3.97
C ALA A 93 -1.51 -3.25 4.55
N LEU A 94 -0.61 -2.27 4.67
CA LEU A 94 -0.96 -0.91 5.08
C LEU A 94 -1.82 -0.23 4.01
N GLN A 95 -1.46 -0.32 2.73
CA GLN A 95 -2.27 0.21 1.62
C GLN A 95 -3.69 -0.36 1.62
N VAL A 96 -3.82 -1.69 1.63
CA VAL A 96 -5.12 -2.38 1.66
C VAL A 96 -5.95 -1.95 2.88
N SER A 97 -5.30 -1.77 4.03
CA SER A 97 -5.98 -1.27 5.24
C SER A 97 -6.51 0.15 5.07
N LEU A 98 -5.79 1.01 4.35
CA LEU A 98 -6.13 2.41 4.13
C LEU A 98 -7.18 2.59 3.01
N GLU A 99 -7.15 1.77 1.97
CA GLU A 99 -8.15 1.78 0.88
C GLU A 99 -9.57 1.47 1.37
N ASN A 100 -9.69 0.60 2.37
CA ASN A 100 -10.96 0.18 2.96
C ASN A 100 -11.36 1.02 4.19
N LEU A 101 -10.57 2.03 4.52
CA LEU A 101 -10.78 2.86 5.69
C LEU A 101 -11.73 4.02 5.36
N ASP A 102 -12.69 4.28 6.25
CA ASP A 102 -13.33 5.60 6.32
C ASP A 102 -12.63 6.44 7.41
N PRO A 103 -11.77 7.41 7.04
CA PRO A 103 -11.04 8.22 8.01
C PRO A 103 -11.95 9.01 8.97
N ALA A 104 -13.21 9.28 8.58
CA ALA A 104 -14.16 10.00 9.42
C ALA A 104 -14.69 9.15 10.58
N THR A 105 -14.54 7.83 10.50
CA THR A 105 -15.04 6.88 11.50
C THR A 105 -13.96 6.42 12.49
N LEU A 106 -12.69 6.73 12.22
CA LEU A 106 -11.59 6.33 13.08
C LEU A 106 -11.59 7.08 14.41
N ALA A 107 -11.34 6.33 15.48
CA ALA A 107 -10.93 6.94 16.73
C ALA A 107 -9.58 7.67 16.54
N GLU A 108 -9.40 8.78 17.25
CA GLU A 108 -8.20 9.61 17.15
C GLU A 108 -6.91 8.80 17.37
N ALA A 109 -6.90 7.90 18.34
CA ALA A 109 -5.75 7.05 18.65
C ALA A 109 -5.36 6.13 17.48
N ASP A 110 -6.36 5.55 16.80
CA ASP A 110 -6.14 4.66 15.66
C ASP A 110 -5.64 5.44 14.45
N ARG A 111 -6.19 6.64 14.22
CA ARG A 111 -5.71 7.56 13.18
C ARG A 111 -4.25 7.92 13.41
N LEU A 112 -3.87 8.32 14.63
CA LEU A 112 -2.49 8.66 14.96
C LEU A 112 -1.53 7.48 14.78
N ALA A 113 -1.95 6.26 15.15
CA ALA A 113 -1.16 5.05 14.92
C ALA A 113 -0.93 4.79 13.42
N LEU A 114 -1.98 4.93 12.60
CA LEU A 114 -1.89 4.80 11.14
C LEU A 114 -1.00 5.87 10.52
N GLU A 115 -1.12 7.14 10.96
CA GLU A 115 -0.21 8.21 10.51
C GLU A 115 1.24 7.86 10.77
N GLN A 116 1.56 7.32 11.95
CA GLN A 116 2.94 6.90 12.26
C GLN A 116 3.42 5.78 11.34
N GLU A 117 2.57 4.80 11.04
CA GLU A 117 2.93 3.71 10.12
C GLU A 117 3.15 4.20 8.69
N VAL A 118 2.27 5.08 8.19
CA VAL A 118 2.46 5.76 6.90
C VAL A 118 3.79 6.51 6.90
N ILE A 119 4.05 7.34 7.92
CA ILE A 119 5.30 8.12 8.05
C ILE A 119 6.54 7.21 7.98
N GLN A 120 6.52 6.04 8.62
CA GLN A 120 7.63 5.10 8.53
C GLN A 120 7.79 4.53 7.11
N ALA A 121 6.69 4.25 6.41
CA ALA A 121 6.73 3.78 5.04
C ALA A 121 7.23 4.86 4.05
N LEU A 122 6.89 6.14 4.25
CA LEU A 122 7.39 7.27 3.46
C LEU A 122 8.92 7.37 3.54
N LYS A 123 9.49 7.21 4.74
CA LYS A 123 10.95 7.21 4.96
C LYS A 123 11.65 6.06 4.24
N ALA A 124 10.93 4.98 3.96
CA ALA A 124 11.40 3.84 3.18
C ALA A 124 11.12 3.98 1.67
N GLY A 125 10.67 5.16 1.20
CA GLY A 125 10.43 5.45 -0.22
C GLY A 125 9.02 5.15 -0.73
N ASN A 126 8.09 4.71 0.13
CA ASN A 126 6.71 4.37 -0.27
C ASN A 126 5.82 5.62 -0.19
N TYR A 127 6.19 6.66 -0.93
CA TYR A 127 5.58 7.99 -0.81
C TYR A 127 4.10 8.02 -1.21
N GLU A 128 3.68 7.10 -2.08
CA GLU A 128 2.31 7.01 -2.61
C GLU A 128 1.28 6.75 -1.51
N LEU A 129 1.68 6.11 -0.40
CA LEU A 129 0.82 5.88 0.75
C LEU A 129 0.30 7.18 1.39
N ALA A 130 0.96 8.31 1.13
CA ALA A 130 0.50 9.62 1.61
C ALA A 130 -0.85 10.05 1.01
N GLU A 131 -1.28 9.51 -0.13
CA GLU A 131 -2.57 9.84 -0.75
C GLU A 131 -3.77 9.33 0.05
N TYR A 132 -3.63 8.17 0.70
CA TYR A 132 -4.71 7.61 1.51
C TYR A 132 -4.88 8.32 2.86
N LEU A 133 -3.83 9.01 3.33
CA LEU A 133 -3.88 9.76 4.60
C LEU A 133 -3.13 11.10 4.47
N PRO A 134 -3.63 12.07 3.67
CA PRO A 134 -2.91 13.28 3.30
C PRO A 134 -2.99 14.36 4.40
N SER A 135 -2.78 13.96 5.65
CA SER A 135 -2.80 14.85 6.80
C SER A 135 -1.56 15.74 6.84
N LYS A 136 -1.63 16.83 7.63
CA LYS A 136 -0.51 17.76 7.77
C LYS A 136 0.77 17.07 8.28
N PRO A 137 0.73 16.18 9.30
CA PRO A 137 1.88 15.39 9.71
C PRO A 137 2.47 14.51 8.60
N VAL A 138 1.63 13.80 7.83
CA VAL A 138 2.07 12.90 6.76
C VAL A 138 2.75 13.68 5.63
N LYS A 139 2.14 14.78 5.17
CA LYS A 139 2.72 15.66 4.15
C LYS A 139 4.05 16.27 4.59
N LYS A 140 4.14 16.72 5.85
CA LYS A 140 5.41 17.23 6.41
C LYS A 140 6.46 16.12 6.46
N ALA A 141 6.11 14.92 6.88
CA ALA A 141 7.04 13.79 6.92
C ALA A 141 7.53 13.39 5.52
N LEU A 142 6.67 13.47 4.50
CA LEU A 142 7.06 13.26 3.10
C LEU A 142 8.12 14.29 2.68
N LEU A 143 7.88 15.59 2.96
CA LEU A 143 8.87 16.65 2.72
C LEU A 143 10.20 16.37 3.43
N ASP A 144 10.14 16.01 4.71
CA ASP A 144 11.32 15.75 5.55
C ASP A 144 12.10 14.51 5.07
N ALA A 145 11.43 13.54 4.42
CA ALA A 145 12.05 12.31 3.92
C ALA A 145 12.84 12.52 2.62
N LEU A 146 12.45 13.50 1.78
CA LEU A 146 13.03 13.71 0.44
C LEU A 146 14.57 13.66 0.40
N PRO A 147 15.33 14.34 1.28
CA PRO A 147 16.79 14.33 1.20
C PRO A 147 17.42 12.94 1.31
N GLY A 148 16.75 12.00 1.99
CA GLY A 148 17.23 10.63 2.20
C GLY A 148 16.80 9.62 1.13
N LEU A 149 15.97 10.02 0.17
CA LEU A 149 15.49 9.15 -0.92
C LEU A 149 16.49 9.11 -2.07
N ASP A 150 16.44 8.04 -2.87
CA ASP A 150 17.19 7.97 -4.13
C ASP A 150 16.68 9.03 -5.13
N PRO A 151 17.49 9.42 -6.13
CA PRO A 151 17.15 10.51 -7.04
C PRO A 151 15.81 10.35 -7.76
N VAL A 152 15.46 9.14 -8.20
CA VAL A 152 14.21 8.90 -8.94
C VAL A 152 13.01 9.03 -8.00
N THR A 153 13.07 8.38 -6.85
CA THR A 153 12.01 8.46 -5.84
C THR A 153 11.83 9.89 -5.34
N ARG A 154 12.92 10.64 -5.15
CA ARG A 154 12.88 12.04 -4.67
C ARG A 154 12.17 12.97 -5.66
N VAL A 155 12.42 12.81 -6.97
CA VAL A 155 11.73 13.57 -8.03
C VAL A 155 10.22 13.31 -7.98
N ASN A 156 9.82 12.04 -7.94
CA ASN A 156 8.40 11.65 -7.93
C ASN A 156 7.70 12.08 -6.63
N ALA A 157 8.35 11.88 -5.48
CA ALA A 157 7.84 12.27 -4.18
C ALA A 157 7.65 13.79 -4.04
N ALA A 158 8.55 14.61 -4.62
CA ALA A 158 8.42 16.05 -4.63
C ALA A 158 7.20 16.51 -5.47
N ALA A 159 7.01 15.92 -6.66
CA ALA A 159 5.85 16.17 -7.50
C ALA A 159 4.54 15.75 -6.79
N PHE A 160 4.55 14.56 -6.20
CA PHE A 160 3.42 14.02 -5.45
C PHE A 160 3.04 14.91 -4.27
N LEU A 161 4.02 15.41 -3.51
CA LEU A 161 3.74 16.34 -2.41
C LEU A 161 3.04 17.62 -2.87
N MET A 162 3.46 18.19 -4.01
CA MET A 162 2.79 19.36 -4.57
C MET A 162 1.33 19.08 -4.94
N TYR A 163 1.06 17.92 -5.53
CA TYR A 163 -0.30 17.44 -5.80
C TYR A 163 -1.12 17.28 -4.52
N LEU A 164 -0.59 16.62 -3.49
CA LEU A 164 -1.27 16.45 -2.19
C LEU A 164 -1.54 17.80 -1.49
N CYS A 165 -0.73 18.81 -1.74
CA CYS A 165 -0.92 20.19 -1.26
C CYS A 165 -1.88 21.02 -2.13
N GLY A 166 -2.41 20.46 -3.22
CA GLY A 166 -3.33 21.16 -4.14
C GLY A 166 -2.66 22.24 -4.99
N LEU A 167 -1.34 22.18 -5.15
CA LEU A 167 -0.57 23.13 -5.97
C LEU A 167 -0.55 22.71 -7.45
N THR A 168 -0.88 21.46 -7.75
CA THR A 168 -1.04 20.90 -9.09
C THR A 168 -2.33 20.08 -9.16
N THR A 169 -2.85 19.89 -10.37
CA THR A 169 -4.05 19.07 -10.62
C THR A 169 -3.75 17.59 -10.88
N GLU A 170 -2.48 17.27 -11.14
CA GLU A 170 -2.01 15.91 -11.39
C GLU A 170 -0.73 15.60 -10.59
N PRO A 171 -0.47 14.32 -10.25
CA PRO A 171 0.70 13.88 -9.51
C PRO A 171 2.05 14.32 -10.11
N PHE A 172 2.12 14.45 -11.43
CA PHE A 172 3.32 14.90 -12.14
C PHE A 172 2.95 15.94 -13.21
N ASP A 173 2.93 17.21 -12.82
CA ASP A 173 2.65 18.32 -13.73
C ASP A 173 3.87 18.61 -14.62
N TRP A 174 3.71 18.36 -15.93
CA TRP A 174 4.77 18.55 -16.92
C TRP A 174 5.28 20.00 -17.01
N SER A 175 4.46 20.99 -16.66
CA SER A 175 4.87 22.40 -16.63
C SER A 175 5.87 22.70 -15.50
N LEU A 176 5.85 21.90 -14.43
CA LEU A 176 6.76 21.98 -13.30
C LEU A 176 7.90 20.96 -13.37
N ARG A 177 7.97 20.14 -14.43
CA ARG A 177 9.06 19.18 -14.63
C ARG A 177 10.46 19.77 -14.42
N PRO A 178 10.81 20.97 -14.91
CA PRO A 178 12.13 21.56 -14.64
C PRO A 178 12.41 21.75 -13.15
N PHE A 179 11.39 22.05 -12.34
CA PHE A 179 11.53 22.14 -10.89
C PHE A 179 11.71 20.76 -10.26
N PHE A 180 10.92 19.77 -10.65
CA PHE A 180 11.03 18.41 -10.10
C PHE A 180 12.37 17.75 -10.41
N LEU A 181 12.93 17.97 -11.60
CA LEU A 181 14.22 17.37 -11.98
C LEU A 181 15.39 17.82 -11.11
N ARG A 182 15.30 18.98 -10.44
CA ARG A 182 16.33 19.45 -9.49
C ARG A 182 16.51 18.51 -8.30
N PHE A 183 15.48 17.74 -7.96
CA PHE A 183 15.55 16.69 -6.95
C PHE A 183 16.28 15.44 -7.46
N GLY A 184 16.47 15.27 -8.77
CA GLY A 184 17.18 14.15 -9.38
C GLY A 184 18.69 14.39 -9.52
N GLU A 185 19.16 15.60 -9.20
CA GLU A 185 20.56 15.98 -9.33
C GLU A 185 21.45 15.28 -8.29
N GLU A 186 22.71 15.05 -8.68
CA GLU A 186 23.72 14.47 -7.79
C GLU A 186 24.31 15.52 -6.82
N GLU A 187 24.29 16.80 -7.21
CA GLU A 187 24.84 17.91 -6.43
C GLU A 187 23.97 18.20 -5.20
N PRO A 188 24.47 17.95 -3.96
CA PRO A 188 23.67 18.13 -2.75
C PRO A 188 23.18 19.56 -2.54
N ALA A 189 23.92 20.57 -2.99
CA ALA A 189 23.52 21.96 -2.89
C ALA A 189 22.26 22.27 -3.72
N GLU A 190 22.16 21.69 -4.91
CA GLU A 190 21.00 21.88 -5.80
C GLU A 190 19.74 21.24 -5.19
N VAL A 191 19.88 20.01 -4.68
CA VAL A 191 18.80 19.30 -3.99
C VAL A 191 18.34 20.07 -2.75
N GLN A 192 19.27 20.60 -1.95
CA GLN A 192 18.96 21.39 -0.77
C GLN A 192 18.18 22.67 -1.14
N GLN A 193 18.61 23.38 -2.18
CA GLN A 193 17.91 24.58 -2.64
C GLN A 193 16.50 24.26 -3.16
N ALA A 194 16.34 23.19 -3.93
CA ALA A 194 15.04 22.73 -4.40
C ALA A 194 14.12 22.32 -3.24
N TRP A 195 14.67 21.65 -2.21
CA TRP A 195 13.94 21.28 -1.00
C TRP A 195 13.45 22.51 -0.22
N GLU A 196 14.29 23.53 -0.03
CA GLU A 196 13.90 24.78 0.64
C GLU A 196 12.80 25.51 -0.13
N GLU A 197 12.90 25.54 -1.45
CA GLU A 197 11.87 26.12 -2.31
C GLU A 197 10.55 25.35 -2.22
N LEU A 198 10.59 24.01 -2.24
CA LEU A 198 9.40 23.17 -2.06
C LEU A 198 8.76 23.41 -0.69
N ARG A 199 9.55 23.51 0.37
CA ARG A 199 9.07 23.83 1.72
C ARG A 199 8.29 25.15 1.75
N VAL A 200 8.82 26.19 1.09
CA VAL A 200 8.15 27.49 0.97
C VAL A 200 6.84 27.36 0.17
N ARG A 201 6.86 26.67 -0.98
CA ARG A 201 5.69 26.48 -1.85
C ARG A 201 4.55 25.73 -1.13
N THR A 202 4.89 24.74 -0.32
CA THR A 202 3.95 23.85 0.38
C THR A 202 3.50 24.39 1.75
N GLY A 203 4.16 25.44 2.27
CA GLY A 203 3.79 26.09 3.53
C GLY A 203 4.20 25.33 4.79
N PHE A 204 5.30 24.56 4.74
CA PHE A 204 5.84 23.77 5.86
C PHE A 204 7.04 24.42 6.58
#